data_AF-A0A402AS75-F1
#
_entry.id   AF-A0A402AS75-F1
#
_cell.length_a   1.000
_cell.length_b   1.000
_cell.length_c   1.000
_cell.angle_alpha   90.00
_cell.angle_beta   90.00
_cell.angle_gamma   90.00
#
_symmetry.space_group_name_H-M   'P 1'
#
loop_
_entity.id
_entity.type
_entity.pdbx_description
1 polymer ?
#
loop_
_entity_poly.entity_id
_entity_poly.type
_entity_poly.pdbx_seq_one_letter_code
_entity_poly.pdbx_strand_id
1 'polypeptide(L)'
;MQNVTVSEHTNIPGWIRNFYADLDDLKFGNGFDIFLPEAQMIFGTARIQGIAAIKDFFRTIDSPLNTKHVVEHFWDEGSTKLIQGKAILAPETDPDNATTIPFFHVFSLANGQMEKVAHLFIVAGPVDPEKSIPKINQEGR
;
A
#
# COMPACT_ATOMS: atom_id res chain seq x y z
N MET A 1 15.11 9.31 29.84
CA MET A 1 14.46 9.07 28.54
C MET A 1 13.79 10.37 28.12
N GLN A 2 14.11 10.90 26.94
CA GLN A 2 13.33 11.98 26.37
C GLN A 2 12.03 11.38 25.83
N ASN A 3 10.89 12.00 26.12
CA ASN A 3 9.63 11.63 25.50
C ASN A 3 9.68 12.09 24.04
N VAL A 4 9.63 11.15 23.11
CA VAL A 4 9.41 11.47 21.70
C VAL A 4 7.91 11.55 21.48
N THR A 5 7.43 12.74 21.13
CA THR A 5 6.01 12.95 20.80
C THR A 5 5.86 12.83 19.29
N VAL A 6 5.18 11.78 18.85
CA VAL A 6 4.76 11.60 17.45
C VAL A 6 3.49 12.42 17.23
N SER A 7 3.50 13.31 16.23
CA SER A 7 2.38 14.23 15.98
C SER A 7 1.64 13.83 14.70
N GLU A 8 0.31 13.78 14.77
CA GLU A 8 -0.53 13.54 13.61
C GLU A 8 -0.61 14.79 12.74
N HIS A 9 -0.55 14.59 11.42
CA HIS A 9 -0.61 15.66 10.42
C HIS A 9 -1.88 15.55 9.58
N THR A 10 -2.65 16.64 9.50
CA THR A 10 -3.84 16.71 8.63
C THR A 10 -3.50 16.95 7.16
N ASN A 11 -2.31 17.50 6.87
CA ASN A 11 -1.87 17.75 5.50
C ASN A 11 -1.08 16.56 4.95
N ILE A 12 -1.79 15.59 4.38
CA ILE A 12 -1.18 14.47 3.68
C ILE A 12 -0.41 15.00 2.45
N PRO A 13 0.84 14.58 2.18
CA PRO A 13 1.58 14.94 0.98
C PRO A 13 0.87 14.56 -0.33
N GLY A 14 1.03 15.38 -1.38
CA GLY A 14 0.40 15.14 -2.68
C GLY A 14 0.80 13.81 -3.32
N TRP A 15 2.07 13.40 -3.19
CA TRP A 15 2.55 12.13 -3.73
C TRP A 15 1.89 10.90 -3.07
N ILE A 16 1.54 10.98 -1.78
CA ILE A 16 0.82 9.91 -1.08
C ILE A 16 -0.59 9.78 -1.64
N ARG A 17 -1.27 10.91 -1.89
CA ARG A 17 -2.58 10.89 -2.56
C ARG A 17 -2.49 10.30 -3.96
N ASN A 18 -1.47 10.67 -4.73
CA ASN A 18 -1.23 10.12 -6.06
C ASN A 18 -0.94 8.61 -6.01
N PHE A 19 -0.16 8.14 -5.03
CA PHE A 19 0.12 6.72 -4.82
C PHE A 19 -1.17 5.91 -4.61
N TYR A 20 -2.07 6.36 -3.73
CA TYR A 20 -3.35 5.67 -3.54
C TYR A 20 -4.28 5.78 -4.74
N ALA A 21 -4.29 6.92 -5.44
CA ALA A 21 -5.06 7.05 -6.68
C ALA A 21 -4.59 6.06 -7.76
N ASP A 22 -3.28 5.90 -7.91
CA ASP A 22 -2.65 4.96 -8.83
C ASP A 22 -2.89 3.48 -8.44
N LEU A 23 -3.02 3.19 -7.14
CA LEU A 23 -3.43 1.87 -6.66
C LEU A 23 -4.90 1.61 -6.94
N ASP A 24 -5.77 2.58 -6.68
CA ASP A 24 -7.22 2.47 -6.89
C ASP A 24 -7.57 2.27 -8.37
N ASP A 25 -6.80 2.86 -9.30
CA ASP A 25 -7.07 2.77 -10.74
C ASP A 25 -6.16 1.80 -11.51
N LEU A 26 -5.14 1.25 -10.85
CA LEU A 26 -4.11 0.35 -11.40
C LEU A 26 -3.39 0.87 -12.65
N LYS A 27 -3.36 2.19 -12.87
CA LYS A 27 -2.64 2.80 -14.01
C LYS A 27 -1.18 3.13 -13.68
N PHE A 28 -0.84 3.21 -12.39
CA PHE A 28 0.53 3.41 -11.89
C PHE A 28 1.28 4.58 -12.53
N GLY A 29 0.65 5.76 -12.55
CA GLY A 29 1.25 7.02 -12.97
C GLY A 29 2.26 7.56 -11.97
N ASN A 30 2.10 8.84 -11.64
CA ASN A 30 3.14 9.63 -10.96
C ASN A 30 3.24 9.33 -9.46
N GLY A 31 2.30 8.58 -8.88
CA GLY A 31 2.32 8.17 -7.47
C GLY A 31 3.50 7.27 -7.12
N PHE A 32 4.07 6.60 -8.11
CA PHE A 32 5.24 5.74 -7.95
C PHE A 32 6.58 6.44 -8.29
N ASP A 33 6.56 7.66 -8.82
CA ASP A 33 7.79 8.41 -9.20
C ASP A 33 8.68 8.74 -7.99
N ILE A 34 8.10 8.71 -6.80
CA ILE A 34 8.80 8.95 -5.54
C ILE A 34 9.62 7.75 -5.10
N PHE A 35 9.42 6.56 -5.67
CA PHE A 35 10.16 5.37 -5.29
C PHE A 35 11.52 5.32 -5.98
N LEU A 36 12.51 4.74 -5.30
CA LEU A 36 13.74 4.31 -5.96
C LEU A 36 13.44 3.17 -6.94
N PRO A 37 14.18 3.08 -8.07
CA PRO A 37 14.07 1.94 -8.97
C PRO A 37 14.22 0.59 -8.26
N GLU A 38 15.10 0.53 -7.27
CA GLU A 38 15.41 -0.60 -6.40
C GLU A 38 14.65 -0.59 -5.06
N ALA A 39 13.54 0.12 -4.96
CA ALA A 39 12.74 0.10 -3.74
C ALA A 39 12.27 -1.32 -3.40
N GLN A 40 12.13 -1.59 -2.10
CA GLN A 40 11.61 -2.85 -1.58
C GLN A 40 10.21 -2.67 -1.01
N MET A 41 9.34 -3.64 -1.25
CA MET A 41 8.06 -3.74 -0.57
C MET A 41 7.99 -5.01 0.26
N ILE A 42 7.52 -4.86 1.50
CA ILE A 42 7.21 -5.96 2.40
C ILE A 42 5.70 -5.93 2.64
N PHE A 43 4.99 -6.95 2.16
CA PHE A 43 3.56 -7.12 2.37
C PHE A 43 3.34 -8.47 3.07
N GLY A 44 3.04 -8.44 4.37
CA GLY A 44 2.94 -9.67 5.16
C GLY A 44 4.26 -10.46 5.11
N THR A 45 4.24 -11.67 4.54
CA THR A 45 5.44 -12.50 4.33
C THR A 45 6.11 -12.28 2.97
N ALA A 46 5.45 -11.59 2.04
CA ALA A 46 5.98 -11.32 0.72
C ALA A 46 7.06 -10.23 0.78
N ARG A 47 8.14 -10.44 0.02
CA ARG A 47 9.23 -9.48 -0.18
C ARG A 47 9.40 -9.26 -1.67
N ILE A 48 9.15 -8.04 -2.12
CA ILE A 48 9.17 -7.66 -3.53
C ILE A 48 10.28 -6.63 -3.72
N GLN A 49 11.12 -6.83 -4.73
CA GLN A 49 12.29 -6.00 -4.99
C GLN A 49 12.15 -5.32 -6.36
N GLY A 50 12.23 -3.99 -6.37
CA GLY A 50 12.21 -3.16 -7.56
C GLY A 50 10.81 -2.65 -7.93
N ILE A 51 10.75 -1.41 -8.43
CA ILE A 51 9.49 -0.70 -8.66
C ILE A 51 8.57 -1.39 -9.68
N ALA A 52 9.14 -2.00 -10.72
CA ALA A 52 8.38 -2.74 -11.71
C ALA A 52 7.68 -3.97 -11.08
N ALA A 53 8.42 -4.75 -10.28
CA ALA A 53 7.87 -5.91 -9.59
C ALA A 53 6.80 -5.52 -8.56
N ILE A 54 6.96 -4.37 -7.88
CA ILE A 54 5.96 -3.83 -6.95
C ILE A 54 4.65 -3.50 -7.69
N LYS A 55 4.72 -2.79 -8.83
CA LYS A 55 3.55 -2.48 -9.65
C LYS A 55 2.85 -3.75 -10.15
N ASP A 56 3.62 -4.73 -10.62
CA ASP A 56 3.06 -6.01 -11.09
C ASP A 56 2.42 -6.83 -9.96
N PHE A 57 2.99 -6.77 -8.75
CA PHE A 57 2.40 -7.40 -7.58
C PHE A 57 1.03 -6.79 -7.24
N PHE A 58 0.93 -5.45 -7.18
CA PHE A 58 -0.35 -4.77 -6.94
C PHE A 58 -1.38 -5.11 -8.01
N ARG A 59 -0.99 -5.06 -9.30
CA ARG A 59 -1.88 -5.48 -10.39
C ARG A 59 -2.41 -6.90 -10.18
N THR A 60 -1.56 -7.82 -9.75
CA THR A 60 -1.96 -9.23 -9.55
C THR A 60 -3.01 -9.37 -8.45
N ILE A 61 -2.87 -8.67 -7.33
CA ILE A 61 -3.77 -8.82 -6.17
C ILE A 61 -5.04 -7.96 -6.31
N ASP A 62 -4.95 -6.82 -6.97
CA ASP A 62 -6.03 -5.82 -7.03
C ASP A 62 -6.82 -5.86 -8.33
N SER A 63 -6.31 -6.42 -9.44
CA SER A 63 -7.09 -6.53 -10.69
C SER A 63 -8.45 -7.24 -10.58
N PRO A 64 -8.70 -8.23 -9.69
CA PRO A 64 -10.05 -8.78 -9.56
C PRO A 64 -10.98 -7.94 -8.67
N LEU A 65 -10.51 -6.78 -8.18
CA LEU A 65 -11.17 -5.97 -7.17
C LEU A 65 -11.38 -4.53 -7.63
N ASN A 66 -12.57 -3.99 -7.34
CA ASN A 66 -12.78 -2.56 -7.20
C ASN A 66 -12.27 -2.13 -5.83
N THR A 67 -11.08 -1.54 -5.79
CA THR A 67 -10.42 -1.10 -4.55
C THR A 67 -10.51 0.41 -4.39
N LYS A 68 -10.84 0.88 -3.18
CA LYS A 68 -10.79 2.28 -2.78
C LYS A 68 -10.03 2.45 -1.48
N HIS A 69 -8.88 3.11 -1.53
CA HIS A 69 -8.11 3.45 -0.34
C HIS A 69 -8.58 4.77 0.27
N VAL A 70 -8.74 4.78 1.59
CA VAL A 70 -9.06 5.97 2.40
C VAL A 70 -8.01 6.12 3.48
N VAL A 71 -7.29 7.23 3.46
CA VAL A 71 -6.36 7.60 4.54
C VAL A 71 -7.14 8.21 5.69
N GLU A 72 -6.97 7.66 6.89
CA GLU A 72 -7.64 8.15 8.11
C GLU A 72 -6.67 8.93 9.00
N HIS A 73 -5.42 8.45 9.10
CA HIS A 73 -4.38 9.08 9.92
C HIS A 73 -3.04 9.10 9.20
N PHE A 74 -2.26 10.16 9.43
CA PHE A 74 -0.95 10.35 8.83
C PHE A 74 0.04 10.94 9.83
N TRP A 75 1.24 10.37 9.89
CA TRP A 75 2.35 10.84 10.71
C TRP A 75 3.60 11.03 9.85
N ASP A 76 4.33 12.12 10.09
CA ASP A 76 5.58 12.45 9.43
C ASP A 76 6.71 12.52 10.46
N GLU A 77 7.56 11.49 10.46
CA GLU A 77 8.71 11.36 11.36
C GLU A 77 10.01 11.46 10.56
N GLY A 78 10.12 12.49 9.72
CA GLY A 78 11.32 12.78 8.94
C GLY A 78 11.52 11.81 7.78
N SER A 79 12.44 10.85 7.91
CA SER A 79 12.65 9.82 6.89
C SER A 79 11.58 8.73 6.88
N THR A 80 10.61 8.78 7.80
CA THR A 80 9.52 7.80 7.87
C THR A 80 8.17 8.49 7.76
N LYS A 81 7.29 7.95 6.91
CA LYS A 81 5.90 8.35 6.79
C LYS A 81 5.02 7.19 7.19
N LEU A 82 4.14 7.38 8.16
CA LEU A 82 3.22 6.35 8.61
C LEU A 82 1.81 6.75 8.22
N ILE A 83 1.06 5.77 7.75
CA ILE A 83 -0.33 5.94 7.34
C ILE A 83 -1.14 4.83 7.98
N GLN A 84 -2.22 5.20 8.64
CA GLN A 84 -3.32 4.27 8.90
C GLN A 84 -4.49 4.67 8.00
N GLY A 85 -5.13 3.67 7.41
CA GLY A 85 -6.37 3.87 6.69
C GLY A 85 -7.20 2.61 6.60
N LYS A 86 -8.08 2.61 5.63
CA LYS A 86 -8.90 1.48 5.24
C LYS A 86 -8.96 1.33 3.73
N ALA A 87 -9.02 0.09 3.28
CA ALA A 87 -9.32 -0.25 1.89
C ALA A 87 -10.74 -0.82 1.83
N ILE A 88 -11.56 -0.24 0.96
CA ILE A 88 -12.88 -0.76 0.60
C ILE A 88 -12.67 -1.62 -0.63
N LEU A 89 -13.00 -2.90 -0.55
CA LEU A 89 -12.75 -3.90 -1.57
C LEU A 89 -14.08 -4.50 -2.01
N ALA A 90 -14.38 -4.50 -3.29
CA ALA A 90 -15.52 -5.25 -3.85
C ALA A 90 -15.05 -6.07 -5.06
N PRO A 91 -15.50 -7.31 -5.25
CA PRO A 91 -15.22 -8.03 -6.49
C PRO A 91 -15.69 -7.23 -7.72
N GLU A 92 -14.91 -7.21 -8.80
CA GLU A 92 -15.34 -6.56 -10.05
C GLU A 92 -16.67 -7.10 -10.57
N THR A 93 -16.90 -8.41 -10.38
CA THR A 93 -18.10 -9.11 -10.83
C THR A 93 -19.31 -8.96 -9.90
N ASP A 94 -19.11 -8.46 -8.68
CA ASP A 94 -20.14 -8.32 -7.65
C ASP A 94 -19.88 -7.06 -6.79
N PRO A 95 -20.09 -5.84 -7.33
CA PRO A 95 -19.72 -4.60 -6.66
C PRO A 95 -20.49 -4.32 -5.36
N ASP A 96 -21.67 -4.94 -5.17
CA ASP A 96 -22.50 -4.75 -3.98
C ASP A 96 -21.97 -5.52 -2.76
N ASN A 97 -21.10 -6.52 -2.98
CA ASN A 97 -20.48 -7.33 -1.94
C ASN A 97 -19.15 -6.72 -1.48
N ALA A 98 -19.21 -5.47 -1.01
CA ALA A 98 -18.05 -4.75 -0.53
C ALA A 98 -17.67 -5.16 0.90
N THR A 99 -16.37 -5.29 1.16
CA THR A 99 -15.79 -5.42 2.49
C THR A 99 -14.83 -4.26 2.76
N THR A 100 -14.57 -3.97 4.04
CA THR A 100 -13.63 -2.92 4.44
C THR A 100 -12.57 -3.53 5.34
N ILE A 101 -11.31 -3.37 4.99
CA ILE A 101 -10.17 -3.83 5.78
C ILE A 101 -9.31 -2.65 6.24
N PRO A 102 -8.83 -2.64 7.49
CA PRO A 102 -7.85 -1.63 7.92
C PRO A 102 -6.50 -1.89 7.28
N PHE A 103 -5.68 -0.87 7.12
CA PHE A 103 -4.27 -1.02 6.75
C PHE A 103 -3.37 -0.04 7.50
N PHE A 104 -2.09 -0.41 7.59
CA PHE A 104 -0.97 0.42 7.96
C PHE A 104 0.10 0.35 6.86
N HIS A 105 0.47 1.51 6.33
CA HIS A 105 1.60 1.66 5.42
C HIS A 105 2.71 2.46 6.09
N VAL A 106 3.94 1.98 5.97
CA VAL A 106 5.14 2.70 6.40
C VAL A 106 6.03 2.91 5.18
N PHE A 107 6.23 4.16 4.80
CA PHE A 107 7.20 4.54 3.78
C PHE A 107 8.47 4.98 4.48
N SER A 108 9.57 4.29 4.19
CA SER A 108 10.91 4.67 4.63
C SER A 108 11.68 5.26 3.46
N LEU A 109 12.13 6.50 3.64
CA LEU A 109 12.86 7.27 2.65
C LEU A 109 14.35 6.91 2.67
N ALA A 110 15.01 7.03 1.52
CA ALA A 110 16.42 6.71 1.37
C ALA A 110 17.33 7.65 2.18
N ASN A 111 18.35 7.10 2.82
CA ASN A 111 19.36 7.88 3.51
C ASN A 111 20.09 8.81 2.51
N GLY A 112 20.15 10.11 2.81
CA GLY A 112 20.77 11.12 1.94
C GLY A 112 19.92 11.54 0.73
N GLN A 113 18.79 10.86 0.48
CA GLN A 113 17.78 11.24 -0.50
C GLN A 113 16.41 11.23 0.19
N MET A 114 16.21 12.17 1.12
CA MET A 114 15.02 12.27 1.98
C MET A 114 13.71 12.58 1.22
N GLU A 115 13.75 12.50 -0.10
CA GLU A 115 12.59 12.66 -0.98
C GLU A 115 12.25 11.37 -1.73
N LYS A 116 13.04 10.29 -1.63
CA LYS A 116 12.79 9.04 -2.36
C LYS A 116 12.47 7.88 -1.42
N VAL A 117 11.43 7.10 -1.74
CA VAL A 117 11.03 5.91 -0.98
C VAL A 117 11.97 4.75 -1.31
N ALA A 118 12.64 4.21 -0.30
CA ALA A 118 13.47 3.01 -0.38
C ALA A 118 12.72 1.76 0.06
N HIS A 119 11.85 1.87 1.06
CA HIS A 119 11.07 0.73 1.56
C HIS A 119 9.60 1.11 1.78
N LEU A 120 8.72 0.20 1.41
CA LEU A 120 7.29 0.23 1.74
C LEU A 120 6.94 -1.00 2.55
N PHE A 121 6.46 -0.81 3.78
CA PHE A 121 5.94 -1.88 4.63
C PHE A 121 4.43 -1.78 4.68
N ILE A 122 3.75 -2.91 4.46
CA ILE A 122 2.31 -3.01 4.39
C ILE A 122 1.83 -4.05 5.38
N VAL A 123 0.95 -3.61 6.27
CA VAL A 123 0.14 -4.47 7.14
C VAL A 123 -1.31 -4.16 6.79
N ALA A 124 -2.00 -5.11 6.15
CA ALA A 124 -3.44 -5.01 5.94
C ALA A 124 -4.14 -6.02 6.88
N GLY A 125 -5.31 -5.63 7.40
CA GLY A 125 -6.15 -6.47 8.24
C GLY A 125 -6.52 -7.78 7.53
N PRO A 126 -6.99 -8.79 8.28
CA PRO A 126 -7.23 -10.11 7.72
C PRO A 126 -8.25 -9.98 6.58
N VAL A 127 -7.73 -10.12 5.37
CA VAL A 127 -8.50 -10.59 4.24
C VAL A 127 -8.95 -11.98 4.66
N ASP A 128 -10.25 -12.19 4.87
CA ASP A 128 -10.83 -13.50 5.19
C ASP A 128 -10.20 -14.54 4.24
N PRO A 129 -9.34 -15.46 4.72
CA PRO A 129 -8.52 -16.30 3.85
C PRO A 129 -9.37 -17.14 2.88
N GLU A 130 -10.61 -17.44 3.26
CA GLU A 130 -11.56 -18.21 2.44
C GLU A 130 -12.20 -17.37 1.32
N LYS A 131 -12.26 -16.04 1.46
CA LYS A 131 -12.89 -15.14 0.47
C LYS A 131 -11.89 -14.35 -0.39
N SER A 132 -10.64 -14.29 0.04
CA SER A 132 -9.67 -13.29 -0.45
C SER A 132 -8.52 -13.86 -1.26
N ILE A 133 -8.40 -15.19 -1.30
CA ILE A 133 -7.46 -15.86 -2.18
C ILE A 133 -8.25 -16.19 -3.46
N PRO A 134 -8.12 -15.42 -4.57
CA PRO A 134 -8.50 -15.98 -5.86
C PRO A 134 -7.78 -17.31 -5.98
N LYS A 135 -8.48 -18.40 -6.33
CA LYS A 135 -7.88 -19.74 -6.43
C LYS A 135 -6.80 -19.74 -7.52
N ILE A 136 -5.61 -19.29 -7.21
CA ILE A 136 -4.44 -19.40 -8.08
C ILE A 136 -3.85 -20.78 -7.78
N ASN A 137 -4.27 -21.76 -8.58
CA ASN A 137 -3.72 -23.10 -8.74
C ASN A 137 -3.52 -23.95 -7.46
N GLN A 138 -4.55 -24.72 -7.12
CA GLN A 138 -4.41 -25.95 -6.30
C GLN A 138 -4.67 -27.24 -7.11
N GLU A 139 -4.31 -27.26 -8.40
CA GLU A 139 -4.23 -28.53 -9.14
C GLU A 139 -2.77 -28.76 -9.55
N GLY A 140 -2.13 -29.70 -8.87
CA GLY A 140 -0.75 -30.08 -9.14
C GLY A 140 -0.02 -30.78 -8.00
N ARG A 141 -0.65 -31.76 -7.34
CA ARG A 141 0.02 -32.89 -6.68
C ARG A 141 -0.84 -34.14 -6.76
#